data_AF-A0A813G105-F1
#
_entry.id   AF-A0A813G105-F1
#
_cell.length_a   1.000
_cell.length_b   1.000
_cell.length_c   1.000
_cell.angle_alpha   90.00
_cell.angle_beta   90.00
_cell.angle_gamma   90.00
#
_symmetry.space_group_name_H-M   'P 1'
#
loop_
_entity.id
_entity.type
_entity.pdbx_description
1 polymer ?
#
loop_
_entity_poly.entity_id
_entity_poly.type
_entity_poly.pdbx_seq_one_letter_code
_entity_poly.pdbx_strand_id
1 'polypeptide(L)'
;MAQSNQKSSQEREGEFNAVTASFREADSDNDGTISSLEFLNLLQALQPSAWTEEKVAAVFKAADLDGNGYVDLNELLTFMFGVDKWDLRKYSGKKGDDDSSESGDASSSSSSDSGSRRPSTSSSSSSLGVRKKGRKEDRKQKKAVRNTKNEEPPTNPEEMYELLTMRHGMVEGVLKLQDLVQLFAECKCAGLGPRLAQLVPQDCGKWGREPEDVSALELGHLYALIKENPAATVKDALVQIDNVKEVCRPEVQGLEGIEVSSLGLDHDDAVGFGDFKKMVEFLSAAMLLDQDTILAAMASQATGRFEMTEAMATAVAQRAFLKIGKGDTHVLAIPIKSNDFSRMCFTSNLIDKSRTRGLAQGQIALIFQATIKYMPRHLLARETLRTESRGLKPRKRKHNHISVLGRTQLSILIESLFKELPGGFGGLYKCPFYLSMYLMDPRACHLNTAA
;
A
#
# COMPACT_ATOMS: atom_id res chain seq x y z
N MET A 1 -60.62 -3.35 13.18
CA MET A 1 -59.62 -2.26 13.31
C MET A 1 -58.51 -2.52 12.30
N ALA A 2 -58.34 -1.64 11.31
CA ALA A 2 -57.21 -1.63 10.39
C ALA A 2 -57.18 -0.27 9.67
N GLN A 3 -56.71 0.78 10.35
CA GLN A 3 -56.48 2.08 9.72
C GLN A 3 -55.08 2.08 9.11
N SER A 4 -55.01 1.89 7.79
CA SER A 4 -53.78 2.06 7.01
C SER A 4 -53.45 3.55 6.93
N ASN A 5 -52.47 4.00 7.70
CA ASN A 5 -52.13 5.41 7.85
C ASN A 5 -51.31 5.93 6.64
N GLN A 6 -51.98 6.36 5.58
CA GLN A 6 -51.35 7.06 4.46
C GLN A 6 -51.02 8.51 4.86
N LYS A 7 -49.85 8.75 5.44
CA LYS A 7 -49.29 10.09 5.64
C LYS A 7 -49.28 10.87 4.32
N SER A 8 -49.68 12.14 4.35
CA SER A 8 -49.75 12.98 3.15
C SER A 8 -48.35 13.25 2.58
N SER A 9 -48.27 13.60 1.30
CA SER A 9 -46.98 13.89 0.65
C SER A 9 -46.28 15.11 1.26
N GLN A 10 -47.02 16.14 1.66
CA GLN A 10 -46.46 17.35 2.29
C GLN A 10 -45.91 17.09 3.70
N GLU A 11 -46.55 16.24 4.51
CA GLU A 11 -46.01 15.84 5.80
C GLU A 11 -44.69 15.06 5.64
N ARG A 12 -44.61 14.19 4.63
CA ARG A 12 -43.37 13.46 4.32
C ARG A 12 -42.25 14.37 3.81
N GLU A 13 -42.54 15.42 3.05
CA GLU A 13 -41.56 16.44 2.67
C GLU A 13 -41.08 17.26 3.87
N GLY A 14 -41.97 17.59 4.81
CA GLY A 14 -41.61 18.25 6.07
C GLY A 14 -40.68 17.37 6.93
N GLU A 15 -41.02 16.11 7.11
CA GLU A 15 -40.20 15.13 7.85
C GLU A 15 -38.85 14.87 7.15
N PHE A 16 -38.82 14.77 5.82
CA PHE A 16 -37.59 14.61 5.04
C PHE A 16 -36.64 15.81 5.23
N ASN A 17 -37.15 17.04 5.13
CA ASN A 17 -36.35 18.24 5.33
C ASN A 17 -35.87 18.38 6.78
N ALA A 18 -36.70 18.00 7.78
CA ALA A 18 -36.30 17.96 9.17
C ALA A 18 -35.18 16.95 9.43
N VAL A 19 -35.30 15.71 8.92
CA VAL A 19 -34.25 14.68 9.01
C VAL A 19 -32.96 15.14 8.34
N THR A 20 -33.04 15.77 7.16
CA THR A 20 -31.86 16.29 6.46
C THR A 20 -31.19 17.46 7.18
N ALA A 21 -31.97 18.29 7.89
CA ALA A 21 -31.44 19.36 8.73
C ALA A 21 -30.76 18.81 10.00
N SER A 22 -31.42 17.89 10.72
CA SER A 22 -30.85 17.25 11.91
C SER A 22 -29.65 16.36 11.58
N PHE A 23 -29.58 15.77 10.38
CA PHE A 23 -28.37 15.08 9.89
C PHE A 23 -27.18 16.05 9.85
N ARG A 24 -27.35 17.24 9.26
CA ARG A 24 -26.30 18.28 9.18
C ARG A 24 -25.94 18.90 10.53
N GLU A 25 -26.81 18.82 11.52
CA GLU A 25 -26.55 19.28 12.89
C GLU A 25 -25.82 18.21 13.72
N ALA A 26 -26.04 16.93 13.43
CA ALA A 26 -25.34 15.81 14.04
C ALA A 26 -23.95 15.55 13.41
N ASP A 27 -23.82 15.72 12.08
CA ASP A 27 -22.58 15.65 11.29
C ASP A 27 -21.61 16.78 11.69
N SER A 28 -20.98 16.58 12.85
CA SER A 28 -20.19 17.59 13.57
C SER A 28 -18.85 17.90 12.91
N ASP A 29 -18.38 17.07 11.98
CA ASP A 29 -17.17 17.29 11.18
C ASP A 29 -17.44 17.49 9.67
N ASN A 30 -18.71 17.53 9.24
CA ASN A 30 -19.16 17.66 7.84
C ASN A 30 -18.57 16.60 6.91
N ASP A 31 -18.47 15.35 7.38
CA ASP A 31 -17.91 14.24 6.60
C ASP A 31 -18.94 13.56 5.68
N GLY A 32 -20.24 13.84 5.88
CA GLY A 32 -21.35 13.31 5.10
C GLY A 32 -21.89 11.96 5.57
N THR A 33 -21.40 11.45 6.70
CA THR A 33 -21.87 10.22 7.37
C THR A 33 -22.11 10.48 8.85
N ILE A 34 -22.83 9.58 9.52
CA ILE A 34 -23.03 9.65 10.97
C ILE A 34 -22.41 8.40 11.60
N SER A 35 -21.42 8.59 12.49
CA SER A 35 -20.86 7.48 13.26
C SER A 35 -21.81 7.02 14.36
N SER A 36 -21.61 5.82 14.90
CA SER A 36 -22.47 5.28 15.97
C SER A 36 -22.58 6.17 17.22
N LEU A 37 -21.60 7.04 17.48
CA LEU A 37 -21.62 7.97 18.61
C LEU A 37 -22.38 9.28 18.29
N GLU A 38 -22.29 9.78 17.05
CA GLU A 38 -23.17 10.88 16.60
C GLU A 38 -24.62 10.41 16.43
N PHE A 39 -24.84 9.15 16.00
CA PHE A 39 -26.16 8.55 15.89
C PHE A 39 -26.83 8.39 17.26
N LEU A 40 -26.06 8.02 18.28
CA LEU A 40 -26.50 8.03 19.69
C LEU A 40 -26.92 9.44 20.12
N ASN A 41 -26.08 10.45 19.86
CA ASN A 41 -26.36 11.84 20.21
C ASN A 41 -27.61 12.37 19.49
N LEU A 42 -27.77 12.06 18.20
CA LEU A 42 -28.94 12.43 17.39
C LEU A 42 -30.24 11.80 17.94
N LEU A 43 -30.24 10.49 18.21
CA LEU A 43 -31.43 9.80 18.74
C LEU A 43 -31.76 10.23 20.17
N GLN A 44 -30.76 10.54 21.00
CA GLN A 44 -30.97 11.11 22.33
C GLN A 44 -31.46 12.56 22.28
N ALA A 45 -31.02 13.37 21.33
CA ALA A 45 -31.53 14.73 21.12
C ALA A 45 -33.00 14.73 20.64
N LEU A 46 -33.38 13.75 19.80
CA LEU A 46 -34.76 13.60 19.31
C LEU A 46 -35.71 13.03 20.38
N GLN A 47 -35.29 12.05 21.19
CA GLN A 47 -36.12 11.50 22.26
C GLN A 47 -35.30 10.89 23.44
N PRO A 48 -34.91 11.69 24.45
CA PRO A 48 -33.96 11.29 25.50
C PRO A 48 -34.31 10.05 26.34
N SER A 49 -35.60 9.67 26.41
CA SER A 49 -36.12 8.63 27.33
C SER A 49 -36.52 7.31 26.66
N ALA A 50 -36.43 7.20 25.33
CA ALA A 50 -36.89 6.01 24.60
C ALA A 50 -35.77 5.02 24.19
N TRP A 51 -34.53 5.50 24.11
CA TRP A 51 -33.43 4.83 23.42
C TRP A 51 -32.29 4.47 24.38
N THR A 52 -32.23 3.19 24.80
CA THR A 52 -31.07 2.62 25.49
C THR A 52 -29.96 2.29 24.49
N GLU A 53 -28.71 2.30 24.94
CA GLU A 53 -27.50 2.06 24.11
C GLU A 53 -27.59 0.73 23.32
N GLU A 54 -28.15 -0.32 23.93
CA GLU A 54 -28.43 -1.62 23.30
C GLU A 54 -29.44 -1.53 22.14
N LYS A 55 -30.50 -0.72 22.27
CA LYS A 55 -31.48 -0.50 21.20
C LYS A 55 -30.89 0.35 20.09
N VAL A 56 -30.10 1.36 20.42
CA VAL A 56 -29.40 2.19 19.43
C VAL A 56 -28.43 1.35 18.62
N ALA A 57 -27.67 0.44 19.25
CA ALA A 57 -26.80 -0.50 18.54
C ALA A 57 -27.59 -1.44 17.59
N ALA A 58 -28.77 -1.90 18.00
CA ALA A 58 -29.64 -2.72 17.15
C ALA A 58 -30.24 -1.95 15.96
N VAL A 59 -30.66 -0.69 16.17
CA VAL A 59 -31.18 0.19 15.11
C VAL A 59 -30.07 0.61 14.16
N PHE A 60 -28.90 0.99 14.67
CA PHE A 60 -27.72 1.33 13.88
C PHE A 60 -27.33 0.18 12.95
N LYS A 61 -27.29 -1.07 13.48
CA LYS A 61 -27.02 -2.28 12.68
C LYS A 61 -28.12 -2.60 11.65
N ALA A 62 -29.32 -2.06 11.78
CA ALA A 62 -30.40 -2.20 10.80
C ALA A 62 -30.41 -1.07 9.75
N ALA A 63 -29.76 0.06 10.05
CA ALA A 63 -29.58 1.18 9.13
C ALA A 63 -28.26 1.10 8.33
N ASP A 64 -27.20 0.53 8.91
CA ASP A 64 -25.92 0.20 8.26
C ASP A 64 -26.16 -0.99 7.30
N LEU A 65 -26.51 -0.67 6.04
CA LEU A 65 -26.95 -1.65 5.04
C LEU A 65 -25.78 -2.33 4.34
N ASP A 66 -24.62 -1.67 4.26
CA ASP A 66 -23.40 -2.25 3.66
C ASP A 66 -22.42 -2.87 4.69
N GLY A 67 -22.64 -2.64 5.99
CA GLY A 67 -21.86 -3.20 7.10
C GLY A 67 -20.55 -2.46 7.39
N ASN A 68 -20.41 -1.20 6.94
CA ASN A 68 -19.16 -0.44 7.08
C ASN A 68 -18.94 0.15 8.50
N GLY A 69 -19.97 0.18 9.35
CA GLY A 69 -19.89 0.70 10.72
C GLY A 69 -20.19 2.20 10.88
N TYR A 70 -20.72 2.83 9.84
CA TYR A 70 -21.24 4.20 9.73
C TYR A 70 -22.61 4.13 9.03
N VAL A 71 -23.40 5.21 9.10
CA VAL A 71 -24.66 5.31 8.34
C VAL A 71 -24.57 6.54 7.44
N ASP A 72 -24.65 6.34 6.12
CA ASP A 72 -24.69 7.44 5.16
C ASP A 72 -26.11 8.04 5.04
N LEU A 73 -26.23 9.24 4.44
CA LEU A 73 -27.52 9.92 4.30
C LEU A 73 -28.55 9.10 3.48
N ASN A 74 -28.12 8.35 2.47
CA ASN A 74 -29.00 7.49 1.67
C ASN A 74 -29.46 6.29 2.49
N GLU A 75 -28.58 5.67 3.27
CA GLU A 75 -28.89 4.56 4.16
C GLU A 75 -29.90 4.98 5.23
N LEU A 76 -29.68 6.14 5.87
CA LEU A 76 -30.62 6.71 6.83
C LEU A 76 -31.99 6.99 6.19
N LEU A 77 -32.03 7.58 5.00
CA LEU A 77 -33.28 7.86 4.28
C LEU A 77 -33.99 6.58 3.83
N THR A 78 -33.23 5.57 3.39
CA THR A 78 -33.76 4.24 3.04
C THR A 78 -34.38 3.58 4.27
N PHE A 79 -33.71 3.63 5.42
CA PHE A 79 -34.17 3.08 6.68
C PHE A 79 -35.41 3.82 7.24
N MET A 80 -35.41 5.15 7.22
CA MET A 80 -36.49 5.96 7.82
C MET A 80 -37.74 6.09 6.94
N PHE A 81 -37.58 6.11 5.61
CA PHE A 81 -38.69 6.37 4.67
C PHE A 81 -39.00 5.20 3.73
N GLY A 82 -38.21 4.12 3.74
CA GLY A 82 -38.44 2.94 2.89
C GLY A 82 -38.27 3.21 1.39
N VAL A 83 -37.44 4.20 1.03
CA VAL A 83 -37.26 4.65 -0.35
C VAL A 83 -36.01 4.01 -0.95
N ASP A 84 -36.20 3.04 -1.83
CA ASP A 84 -35.10 2.47 -2.61
C ASP A 84 -34.44 3.52 -3.53
N LYS A 85 -33.15 3.27 -3.83
CA LYS A 85 -32.25 4.12 -4.63
C LYS A 85 -32.95 4.89 -5.76
N TRP A 86 -32.68 6.19 -5.79
CA TRP A 86 -32.98 7.20 -6.83
C TRP A 86 -34.33 7.96 -6.69
N ASP A 87 -34.27 9.24 -6.27
CA ASP A 87 -35.01 10.33 -6.97
C ASP A 87 -34.46 11.77 -6.75
N LEU A 88 -33.13 11.95 -6.68
CA LEU A 88 -32.51 13.28 -6.47
C LEU A 88 -32.72 14.28 -7.63
N ARG A 89 -33.30 13.88 -8.78
CA ARG A 89 -33.64 14.81 -9.88
C ARG A 89 -34.75 15.81 -9.53
N LYS A 90 -35.56 15.57 -8.49
CA LYS A 90 -36.67 16.47 -8.11
C LYS A 90 -36.25 17.62 -7.19
N TYR A 91 -35.15 17.48 -6.45
CA TYR A 91 -34.75 18.46 -5.42
C TYR A 91 -33.56 19.36 -5.79
N SER A 92 -32.92 19.16 -6.95
CA SER A 92 -31.95 20.12 -7.50
C SER A 92 -32.66 21.30 -8.18
N GLY A 93 -33.39 22.11 -7.41
CA GLY A 93 -33.96 23.38 -7.85
C GLY A 93 -32.87 24.42 -8.07
N LYS A 94 -32.84 25.04 -9.26
CA LYS A 94 -31.78 25.95 -9.72
C LYS A 94 -31.61 27.24 -8.88
N LYS A 95 -30.34 27.59 -8.64
CA LYS A 95 -29.73 28.91 -8.87
C LYS A 95 -28.25 28.68 -9.21
N GLY A 96 -27.65 29.21 -10.28
CA GLY A 96 -28.16 30.16 -11.26
C GLY A 96 -27.87 31.60 -10.89
N ASP A 97 -26.59 31.92 -10.73
CA ASP A 97 -26.07 33.29 -10.64
C ASP A 97 -24.72 33.31 -11.40
N ASP A 98 -24.56 34.27 -12.32
CA ASP A 98 -23.29 34.61 -12.98
C ASP A 98 -22.35 35.30 -11.99
N ASP A 99 -21.04 35.15 -12.15
CA ASP A 99 -20.15 36.31 -12.00
C ASP A 99 -18.91 36.19 -12.90
N SER A 100 -18.53 37.32 -13.48
CA SER A 100 -17.47 37.49 -14.45
C SER A 100 -16.65 38.72 -14.08
N SER A 101 -15.39 38.53 -13.70
CA SER A 101 -14.43 39.64 -13.60
C SER A 101 -13.02 39.22 -14.02
N GLU A 102 -12.51 39.91 -15.04
CA GLU A 102 -11.12 39.86 -15.48
C GLU A 102 -10.24 40.85 -14.71
N SER A 103 -8.93 40.70 -14.91
CA SER A 103 -7.89 41.76 -14.90
C SER A 103 -7.32 42.22 -13.56
N GLY A 104 -5.99 42.49 -13.56
CA GLY A 104 -5.29 43.13 -12.44
C GLY A 104 -3.82 42.73 -12.26
N ASP A 105 -2.96 42.94 -13.26
CA ASP A 105 -1.50 42.88 -13.08
C ASP A 105 -1.01 44.00 -12.12
N ALA A 106 0.07 43.75 -11.36
CA ALA A 106 1.25 44.63 -11.28
C ALA A 106 2.25 44.22 -10.18
N SER A 107 3.47 44.01 -10.65
CA SER A 107 4.78 43.92 -10.01
C SER A 107 5.17 44.96 -8.93
N SER A 108 6.15 44.56 -8.09
CA SER A 108 7.29 45.37 -7.58
C SER A 108 7.00 46.54 -6.61
N SER A 109 7.92 47.05 -5.77
CA SER A 109 9.19 46.54 -5.19
C SER A 109 9.72 47.58 -4.18
N SER A 110 10.38 47.14 -3.09
CA SER A 110 11.39 47.93 -2.31
C SER A 110 10.88 49.24 -1.64
N SER A 111 11.53 49.90 -0.67
CA SER A 111 12.85 49.79 -0.03
C SER A 111 12.88 50.63 1.27
N SER A 112 13.81 50.35 2.21
CA SER A 112 14.44 51.32 3.16
C SER A 112 13.49 52.00 4.20
N ASP A 113 13.87 52.73 5.25
CA ASP A 113 15.08 52.91 6.10
C ASP A 113 14.59 53.45 7.48
N SER A 114 15.34 53.64 8.58
CA SER A 114 16.73 53.36 9.01
C SER A 114 16.72 52.98 10.51
N GLY A 115 17.87 52.78 11.18
CA GLY A 115 17.87 52.59 12.65
C GLY A 115 19.22 52.41 13.36
N SER A 116 20.21 53.27 13.09
CA SER A 116 21.56 53.16 13.65
C SER A 116 21.66 53.44 15.17
N ARG A 117 22.36 52.57 15.94
CA ARG A 117 23.60 52.89 16.70
C ARG A 117 24.06 51.77 17.66
N ARG A 118 25.37 51.77 17.95
CA ARG A 118 26.20 50.89 18.81
C ARG A 118 26.88 51.78 19.89
N PRO A 119 27.73 51.30 20.85
CA PRO A 119 28.04 49.92 21.31
C PRO A 119 28.20 49.73 22.85
N SER A 120 28.53 48.49 23.27
CA SER A 120 29.19 48.06 24.55
C SER A 120 28.33 48.12 25.84
N THR A 121 28.44 47.21 26.82
CA THR A 121 29.62 46.50 27.39
C THR A 121 29.33 45.07 27.96
N SER A 122 30.41 44.33 28.23
CA SER A 122 30.60 43.28 29.28
C SER A 122 29.63 42.08 29.46
N SER A 123 30.16 40.91 29.10
CA SER A 123 30.25 39.65 29.91
C SER A 123 29.06 38.74 30.25
N SER A 124 29.28 37.45 29.92
CA SER A 124 29.03 36.23 30.74
C SER A 124 27.80 35.33 30.48
N SER A 125 28.00 34.03 30.77
CA SER A 125 27.06 32.90 30.79
C SER A 125 26.54 32.32 29.45
N SER A 126 27.33 31.40 28.90
CA SER A 126 26.86 30.30 28.03
C SER A 126 26.05 29.26 28.84
N SER A 127 25.09 28.55 28.18
CA SER A 127 24.62 27.16 28.50
C SER A 127 23.12 26.80 28.29
N LEU A 128 22.32 27.49 27.45
CA LEU A 128 20.89 27.12 27.22
C LEU A 128 20.48 26.73 25.77
N GLY A 129 21.43 26.40 24.89
CA GLY A 129 21.13 26.09 23.47
C GLY A 129 20.72 24.64 23.15
N VAL A 130 21.25 23.64 23.85
CA VAL A 130 21.28 22.24 23.35
C VAL A 130 19.95 21.49 23.55
N ARG A 131 19.24 21.72 24.65
CA ARG A 131 18.00 20.96 25.01
C ARG A 131 16.79 21.20 24.09
N LYS A 132 16.76 22.26 23.28
CA LYS A 132 15.64 22.54 22.34
C LYS A 132 15.79 21.89 20.97
N LYS A 133 17.00 21.43 20.58
CA LYS A 133 17.25 20.82 19.26
C LYS A 133 16.84 19.35 19.24
N GLY A 134 17.34 18.54 20.17
CA GLY A 134 16.95 17.13 20.33
C GLY A 134 15.43 16.95 20.50
N ARG A 135 14.77 17.77 21.33
CA ARG A 135 13.30 17.70 21.52
C ARG A 135 12.47 18.09 20.27
N LYS A 136 13.08 18.72 19.26
CA LYS A 136 12.50 18.94 17.92
C LYS A 136 12.78 17.77 16.98
N GLU A 137 13.98 17.18 17.02
CA GLU A 137 14.34 15.99 16.24
C GLU A 137 13.54 14.75 16.72
N ASP A 138 13.42 14.52 18.03
CA ASP A 138 12.50 13.55 18.64
C ASP A 138 11.05 13.75 18.19
N ARG A 139 10.63 15.02 18.02
CA ARG A 139 9.29 15.37 17.52
C ARG A 139 9.15 15.22 16.01
N LYS A 140 10.24 15.30 15.23
CA LYS A 140 10.26 15.00 13.79
C LYS A 140 10.14 13.50 13.58
N GLN A 141 10.97 12.68 14.25
CA GLN A 141 10.83 11.22 14.23
C GLN A 141 9.44 10.80 14.73
N LYS A 142 8.95 11.32 15.88
CA LYS A 142 7.59 11.03 16.36
C LYS A 142 6.44 11.56 15.48
N LYS A 143 6.69 12.48 14.54
CA LYS A 143 5.70 12.90 13.52
C LYS A 143 5.76 12.04 12.26
N ALA A 144 6.93 11.66 11.77
CA ALA A 144 7.07 10.71 10.67
C ALA A 144 6.47 9.34 11.05
N VAL A 145 6.80 8.85 12.26
CA VAL A 145 6.23 7.64 12.88
C VAL A 145 4.71 7.72 13.10
N ARG A 146 4.07 8.89 12.98
CA ARG A 146 2.62 9.00 13.19
C ARG A 146 1.79 8.41 12.04
N ASN A 147 2.37 8.20 10.85
CA ASN A 147 1.65 7.65 9.70
C ASN A 147 1.75 6.11 9.55
N THR A 148 2.69 5.46 10.25
CA THR A 148 2.87 3.99 10.16
C THR A 148 1.77 3.18 10.85
N LYS A 149 0.90 3.81 11.65
CA LYS A 149 -0.24 3.14 12.30
C LYS A 149 -1.23 2.52 11.32
N ASN A 150 -1.33 3.06 10.11
CA ASN A 150 -2.24 2.62 9.07
C ASN A 150 -1.53 1.81 7.95
N GLU A 151 -0.26 1.46 8.14
CA GLU A 151 0.52 0.63 7.22
C GLU A 151 0.53 -0.83 7.71
N GLU A 152 0.54 -1.79 6.77
CA GLU A 152 0.90 -3.19 7.06
C GLU A 152 2.38 -3.25 7.48
N PRO A 153 2.76 -4.01 8.53
CA PRO A 153 4.18 -4.21 8.85
C PRO A 153 4.90 -4.93 7.70
N PRO A 154 6.21 -4.70 7.49
CA PRO A 154 6.98 -5.52 6.54
C PRO A 154 7.01 -6.99 7.00
N THR A 155 7.10 -7.92 6.06
CA THR A 155 7.30 -9.35 6.39
C THR A 155 8.71 -9.57 6.93
N ASN A 156 8.80 -10.07 8.17
CA ASN A 156 10.04 -10.37 8.87
C ASN A 156 10.47 -11.84 8.63
N PRO A 157 11.73 -12.22 8.89
CA PRO A 157 12.21 -13.58 8.65
C PRO A 157 11.40 -14.66 9.39
N GLU A 158 11.03 -14.39 10.64
CA GLU A 158 10.27 -15.31 11.49
C GLU A 158 8.88 -15.61 10.87
N GLU A 159 8.15 -14.56 10.49
CA GLU A 159 6.83 -14.65 9.84
C GLU A 159 6.90 -15.24 8.42
N MET A 160 7.97 -14.98 7.68
CA MET A 160 8.19 -15.64 6.38
C MET A 160 8.43 -17.14 6.55
N TYR A 161 9.23 -17.55 7.54
CA TYR A 161 9.50 -18.97 7.79
C TYR A 161 8.28 -19.70 8.36
N GLU A 162 7.50 -19.07 9.26
CA GLU A 162 6.16 -19.56 9.63
C GLU A 162 5.31 -19.79 8.37
N LEU A 163 5.26 -18.81 7.46
CA LEU A 163 4.45 -18.91 6.24
C LEU A 163 4.88 -20.06 5.31
N LEU A 164 6.18 -20.33 5.17
CA LEU A 164 6.70 -21.43 4.34
C LEU A 164 6.59 -22.82 4.99
N THR A 165 6.30 -22.90 6.28
CA THR A 165 6.09 -24.16 7.02
C THR A 165 4.61 -24.48 7.24
N MET A 166 3.71 -23.57 6.87
CA MET A 166 2.26 -23.77 6.92
C MET A 166 1.74 -24.52 5.69
N ARG A 167 0.96 -25.60 5.91
CA ARG A 167 0.15 -26.27 4.89
C ARG A 167 -1.28 -26.41 5.42
N HIS A 168 -2.28 -26.09 4.60
CA HIS A 168 -3.71 -26.11 4.96
C HIS A 168 -4.10 -25.37 6.27
N GLY A 169 -3.32 -24.35 6.67
CA GLY A 169 -3.55 -23.60 7.91
C GLY A 169 -3.00 -24.27 9.19
N MET A 170 -2.21 -25.33 9.06
CA MET A 170 -1.48 -25.96 10.17
C MET A 170 0.02 -25.99 9.90
N VAL A 171 0.84 -25.89 10.96
CA VAL A 171 2.30 -26.04 10.89
C VAL A 171 2.61 -27.53 10.76
N GLU A 172 2.42 -28.09 9.57
CA GLU A 172 2.49 -29.53 9.32
C GLU A 172 3.90 -30.03 8.95
N GLY A 173 4.87 -29.16 8.68
CA GLY A 173 6.15 -29.61 8.12
C GLY A 173 7.35 -28.74 8.38
N VAL A 174 8.52 -29.33 8.11
CA VAL A 174 9.78 -28.63 7.96
C VAL A 174 9.81 -27.97 6.58
N LEU A 175 10.48 -26.82 6.46
CA LEU A 175 10.72 -26.18 5.17
C LEU A 175 11.66 -27.07 4.34
N LYS A 176 11.15 -27.63 3.24
CA LYS A 176 11.96 -28.41 2.30
C LYS A 176 12.88 -27.51 1.48
N LEU A 177 14.09 -27.97 1.22
CA LEU A 177 15.04 -27.24 0.38
C LEU A 177 14.49 -27.01 -1.03
N GLN A 178 13.87 -28.02 -1.65
CA GLN A 178 13.30 -27.90 -2.99
C GLN A 178 12.19 -26.85 -3.06
N ASP A 179 11.28 -26.80 -2.07
CA ASP A 179 10.19 -25.81 -2.00
C ASP A 179 10.76 -24.37 -1.92
N LEU A 180 11.83 -24.18 -1.13
CA LEU A 180 12.50 -22.88 -0.97
C LEU A 180 13.23 -22.44 -2.25
N VAL A 181 13.94 -23.35 -2.91
CA VAL A 181 14.67 -23.09 -4.15
C VAL A 181 13.71 -22.75 -5.28
N GLN A 182 12.59 -23.48 -5.39
CA GLN A 182 11.52 -23.22 -6.35
C GLN A 182 10.88 -21.84 -6.14
N LEU A 183 10.52 -21.50 -4.89
CA LEU A 183 9.99 -20.17 -4.55
C LEU A 183 10.97 -19.06 -4.92
N PHE A 184 12.27 -19.25 -4.68
CA PHE A 184 13.27 -18.27 -5.07
C PHE A 184 13.36 -18.13 -6.60
N ALA A 185 13.28 -19.23 -7.36
CA ALA A 185 13.20 -19.19 -8.83
C ALA A 185 11.98 -18.42 -9.36
N GLU A 186 10.83 -18.56 -8.70
CA GLU A 186 9.63 -17.76 -8.98
C GLU A 186 9.87 -16.28 -8.67
N CYS A 187 10.56 -15.96 -7.56
CA CYS A 187 10.99 -14.59 -7.26
C CYS A 187 11.92 -14.02 -8.34
N LYS A 188 12.88 -14.81 -8.84
CA LYS A 188 13.74 -14.43 -9.98
C LYS A 188 12.90 -14.11 -11.21
N CYS A 189 11.97 -15.00 -11.57
CA CYS A 189 11.04 -14.82 -12.68
C CYS A 189 10.15 -13.57 -12.52
N ALA A 190 9.80 -13.21 -11.29
CA ALA A 190 9.04 -12.02 -10.93
C ALA A 190 9.85 -10.71 -11.00
N GLY A 191 11.17 -10.76 -11.18
CA GLY A 191 12.06 -9.60 -11.32
C GLY A 191 13.02 -9.36 -10.15
N LEU A 192 13.13 -10.28 -9.19
CA LEU A 192 14.12 -10.19 -8.11
C LEU A 192 15.55 -10.40 -8.67
N GLY A 193 16.31 -9.31 -8.81
CA GLY A 193 17.66 -9.35 -9.36
C GLY A 193 18.33 -7.98 -9.44
N PRO A 194 19.51 -7.87 -10.08
CA PRO A 194 20.34 -6.66 -10.10
C PRO A 194 19.64 -5.40 -10.60
N ARG A 195 18.67 -5.54 -11.50
CA ARG A 195 17.88 -4.40 -12.00
C ARG A 195 17.09 -3.70 -10.88
N LEU A 196 16.66 -4.44 -9.87
CA LEU A 196 15.94 -3.89 -8.71
C LEU A 196 16.85 -3.01 -7.85
N ALA A 197 18.10 -3.45 -7.59
CA ALA A 197 19.09 -2.68 -6.83
C ALA A 197 19.48 -1.35 -7.53
N GLN A 198 19.37 -1.30 -8.87
CA GLN A 198 19.54 -0.06 -9.65
C GLN A 198 18.30 0.85 -9.59
N LEU A 199 17.10 0.29 -9.50
CA LEU A 199 15.85 1.04 -9.52
C LEU A 199 15.46 1.56 -8.14
N VAL A 200 15.60 0.76 -7.09
CA VAL A 200 15.13 1.06 -5.73
C VAL A 200 16.35 1.31 -4.83
N PRO A 201 16.41 2.41 -4.07
CA PRO A 201 17.47 2.61 -3.06
C PRO A 201 17.54 1.43 -2.10
N GLN A 202 18.76 0.94 -1.84
CA GLN A 202 19.04 -0.12 -0.87
C GLN A 202 20.01 0.44 0.19
N ASP A 203 19.81 0.07 1.45
CA ASP A 203 20.67 0.45 2.58
C ASP A 203 21.67 -0.65 2.96
N CYS A 204 21.57 -1.84 2.34
CA CYS A 204 22.57 -2.89 2.41
C CYS A 204 23.97 -2.37 1.97
N GLY A 205 25.01 -2.86 2.65
CA GLY A 205 26.36 -2.30 2.54
C GLY A 205 26.90 -2.23 1.11
N LYS A 206 27.46 -1.08 0.71
CA LYS A 206 28.09 -0.91 -0.61
C LYS A 206 29.50 -1.51 -0.61
N TRP A 207 29.60 -2.81 -0.85
CA TRP A 207 30.86 -3.57 -0.87
C TRP A 207 31.82 -3.25 -2.03
N GLY A 208 31.57 -2.17 -2.81
CA GLY A 208 32.38 -1.82 -3.98
C GLY A 208 32.25 -2.79 -5.17
N ARG A 209 31.26 -3.68 -5.14
CA ARG A 209 30.94 -4.68 -6.18
C ARG A 209 29.60 -4.34 -6.87
N GLU A 210 29.38 -4.91 -8.04
CA GLU A 210 28.07 -4.88 -8.69
C GLU A 210 27.10 -5.89 -8.02
N PRO A 211 25.77 -5.70 -8.15
CA PRO A 211 24.79 -6.63 -7.59
C PRO A 211 24.83 -7.98 -8.34
N GLU A 212 24.96 -9.09 -7.61
CA GLU A 212 25.06 -10.43 -8.20
C GLU A 212 23.69 -10.96 -8.66
N ASP A 213 23.61 -11.56 -9.84
CA ASP A 213 22.37 -12.15 -10.34
C ASP A 213 22.17 -13.59 -9.84
N VAL A 214 22.06 -13.76 -8.52
CA VAL A 214 22.09 -15.08 -7.88
C VAL A 214 21.01 -16.02 -8.44
N SER A 215 21.38 -17.22 -8.87
CA SER A 215 20.48 -18.22 -9.45
C SER A 215 19.82 -19.10 -8.36
N ALA A 216 18.77 -19.83 -8.73
CA ALA A 216 18.08 -20.73 -7.79
C ALA A 216 18.94 -21.91 -7.34
N LEU A 217 19.79 -22.44 -8.23
CA LEU A 217 20.74 -23.50 -7.90
C LEU A 217 21.90 -22.98 -7.03
N GLU A 218 22.30 -21.72 -7.20
CA GLU A 218 23.28 -21.06 -6.32
C GLU A 218 22.77 -20.95 -4.88
N LEU A 219 21.46 -20.72 -4.67
CA LEU A 219 20.85 -20.79 -3.34
C LEU A 219 20.97 -22.19 -2.72
N GLY A 220 20.86 -23.26 -3.51
CA GLY A 220 21.14 -24.63 -3.08
C GLY A 220 22.59 -24.81 -2.61
N HIS A 221 23.56 -24.26 -3.33
CA HIS A 221 24.97 -24.28 -2.89
C HIS A 221 25.25 -23.41 -1.65
N LEU A 222 24.52 -22.31 -1.45
CA LEU A 222 24.59 -21.53 -0.20
C LEU A 222 24.05 -22.33 0.98
N TYR A 223 22.99 -23.12 0.80
CA TYR A 223 22.49 -24.04 1.82
C TYR A 223 23.52 -25.13 2.14
N ALA A 224 24.13 -25.76 1.14
CA ALA A 224 25.18 -26.75 1.32
C ALA A 224 26.37 -26.19 2.13
N LEU A 225 26.82 -24.98 1.79
CA LEU A 225 27.86 -24.26 2.54
C LEU A 225 27.49 -24.07 4.03
N ILE A 226 26.22 -23.76 4.33
CA ILE A 226 25.75 -23.58 5.72
C ILE A 226 25.71 -24.92 6.48
N LYS A 227 25.37 -26.03 5.80
CA LYS A 227 25.38 -27.37 6.42
C LYS A 227 26.80 -27.86 6.70
N GLU A 228 27.72 -27.69 5.75
CA GLU A 228 29.14 -28.06 5.92
C GLU A 228 29.86 -27.17 6.92
N ASN A 229 29.58 -25.86 6.87
CA ASN A 229 30.17 -24.86 7.75
C ASN A 229 29.09 -23.95 8.36
N PRO A 230 28.52 -24.33 9.53
CA PRO A 230 27.57 -23.49 10.26
C PRO A 230 28.13 -22.12 10.71
N ALA A 231 29.45 -21.90 10.66
CA ALA A 231 30.10 -20.63 10.95
C ALA A 231 30.46 -19.82 9.68
N ALA A 232 30.00 -20.25 8.49
CA ALA A 232 30.23 -19.56 7.23
C ALA A 232 29.80 -18.08 7.30
N THR A 233 30.63 -17.22 6.72
CA THR A 233 30.43 -15.78 6.67
C THR A 233 29.91 -15.35 5.29
N VAL A 234 29.43 -14.11 5.20
CA VAL A 234 29.11 -13.46 3.92
C VAL A 234 30.26 -13.58 2.90
N LYS A 235 31.53 -13.55 3.32
CA LYS A 235 32.67 -13.69 2.38
C LYS A 235 32.74 -15.08 1.77
N ASP A 236 32.52 -16.11 2.60
CA ASP A 236 32.54 -17.50 2.15
C ASP A 236 31.37 -17.77 1.19
N ALA A 237 30.20 -17.17 1.46
CA ALA A 237 29.05 -17.21 0.56
C ALA A 237 29.33 -16.57 -0.81
N LEU A 238 29.99 -15.40 -0.86
CA LEU A 238 30.35 -14.76 -2.12
C LEU A 238 31.36 -15.61 -2.92
N VAL A 239 32.39 -16.16 -2.24
CA VAL A 239 33.36 -17.07 -2.86
C VAL A 239 32.67 -18.32 -3.40
N GLN A 240 31.71 -18.88 -2.67
CA GLN A 240 30.96 -20.05 -3.11
C GLN A 240 30.15 -19.76 -4.38
N ILE A 241 29.45 -18.63 -4.46
CA ILE A 241 28.72 -18.21 -5.66
C ILE A 241 29.69 -18.06 -6.85
N ASP A 242 30.82 -17.39 -6.65
CA ASP A 242 31.84 -17.21 -7.70
C ASP A 242 32.41 -18.54 -8.23
N ASN A 243 32.50 -19.57 -7.37
CA ASN A 243 32.97 -20.90 -7.75
C ASN A 243 31.94 -21.73 -8.54
N VAL A 244 30.63 -21.56 -8.28
CA VAL A 244 29.58 -22.42 -8.86
C VAL A 244 28.79 -21.78 -10.01
N LYS A 245 28.93 -20.48 -10.24
CA LYS A 245 28.11 -19.72 -11.21
C LYS A 245 28.11 -20.28 -12.64
N GLU A 246 29.25 -20.72 -13.15
CA GLU A 246 29.35 -21.30 -14.50
C GLU A 246 28.56 -22.62 -14.62
N VAL A 247 28.43 -23.36 -13.52
CA VAL A 247 27.67 -24.63 -13.43
C VAL A 247 26.19 -24.36 -13.19
N CYS A 248 25.86 -23.29 -12.46
CA CYS A 248 24.50 -22.95 -12.02
C CYS A 248 23.74 -21.97 -12.93
N ARG A 249 24.38 -21.48 -14.01
CA ARG A 249 23.80 -20.54 -14.99
C ARG A 249 23.84 -21.00 -16.47
N PRO A 250 23.69 -22.30 -16.82
CA PRO A 250 23.45 -22.68 -18.22
C PRO A 250 22.10 -22.09 -18.70
N GLU A 251 21.85 -22.16 -20.01
CA GLU A 251 20.63 -21.62 -20.66
C GLU A 251 19.35 -22.40 -20.31
N VAL A 252 18.93 -22.38 -19.04
CA VAL A 252 17.68 -23.00 -18.58
C VAL A 252 16.49 -22.18 -19.07
N GLN A 253 15.73 -22.73 -20.02
CA GLN A 253 14.53 -22.10 -20.56
C GLN A 253 13.33 -22.25 -19.61
N GLY A 254 13.32 -21.50 -18.51
CA GLY A 254 12.16 -21.36 -17.62
C GLY A 254 12.36 -21.97 -16.24
N LEU A 255 11.24 -22.39 -15.61
CA LEU A 255 11.22 -23.03 -14.28
C LEU A 255 11.42 -24.56 -14.36
N GLU A 256 11.29 -25.15 -15.56
CA GLU A 256 11.49 -26.59 -15.77
C GLU A 256 12.99 -26.94 -15.69
N GLY A 257 13.33 -27.88 -14.80
CA GLY A 257 14.73 -28.33 -14.58
C GLY A 257 15.42 -27.74 -13.33
N ILE A 258 14.74 -26.96 -12.50
CA ILE A 258 15.31 -26.46 -11.23
C ILE A 258 15.15 -27.52 -10.13
N GLU A 259 16.08 -28.47 -10.11
CA GLU A 259 16.09 -29.59 -9.15
C GLU A 259 17.39 -29.62 -8.34
N VAL A 260 17.29 -29.63 -7.00
CA VAL A 260 18.48 -29.62 -6.12
C VAL A 260 19.26 -30.94 -6.15
N SER A 261 18.63 -32.03 -6.60
CA SER A 261 19.28 -33.33 -6.86
C SER A 261 20.38 -33.23 -7.92
N SER A 262 20.27 -32.30 -8.88
CA SER A 262 21.33 -32.02 -9.86
C SER A 262 22.64 -31.55 -9.22
N LEU A 263 22.56 -31.03 -7.99
CA LEU A 263 23.70 -30.57 -7.18
C LEU A 263 24.19 -31.65 -6.18
N GLY A 264 23.56 -32.84 -6.18
CA GLY A 264 23.81 -33.88 -5.19
C GLY A 264 23.16 -33.65 -3.82
N LEU A 265 22.20 -32.73 -3.73
CA LEU A 265 21.45 -32.42 -2.50
C LEU A 265 20.12 -33.17 -2.45
N ASP A 266 19.62 -33.45 -1.24
CA ASP A 266 18.30 -34.07 -1.07
C ASP A 266 17.19 -33.02 -1.31
N HIS A 267 16.10 -33.42 -1.98
CA HIS A 267 14.93 -32.55 -2.18
C HIS A 267 14.16 -32.33 -0.87
N ASP A 268 14.12 -33.35 -0.02
CA ASP A 268 13.37 -33.37 1.24
C ASP A 268 14.18 -32.80 2.41
N ASP A 269 15.36 -32.23 2.12
CA ASP A 269 16.31 -31.76 3.10
C ASP A 269 15.73 -30.63 3.98
N ALA A 270 15.99 -30.74 5.28
CA ALA A 270 15.38 -29.93 6.32
C ALA A 270 16.07 -28.57 6.47
N VAL A 271 15.47 -27.52 5.91
CA VAL A 271 15.90 -26.13 6.13
C VAL A 271 15.41 -25.67 7.50
N GLY A 272 16.34 -25.51 8.45
CA GLY A 272 16.03 -24.92 9.75
C GLY A 272 15.92 -23.39 9.69
N PHE A 273 15.21 -22.77 10.64
CA PHE A 273 15.04 -21.32 10.69
C PHE A 273 16.38 -20.54 10.73
N GLY A 274 17.39 -21.08 11.44
CA GLY A 274 18.74 -20.50 11.47
C GLY A 274 19.45 -20.56 10.11
N ASP A 275 19.24 -21.64 9.35
CA ASP A 275 19.80 -21.81 8.01
C ASP A 275 19.11 -20.86 7.03
N PHE A 276 17.78 -20.78 7.09
CA PHE A 276 16.97 -19.82 6.32
C PHE A 276 17.42 -18.37 6.54
N LYS A 277 17.60 -17.96 7.80
CA LYS A 277 18.02 -16.59 8.14
C LYS A 277 19.40 -16.25 7.56
N LYS A 278 20.36 -17.20 7.60
CA LYS A 278 21.68 -17.04 6.98
C LYS A 278 21.59 -17.00 5.46
N MET A 279 20.75 -17.81 4.83
CA MET A 279 20.53 -17.73 3.37
C MET A 279 19.99 -16.36 2.96
N VAL A 280 19.03 -15.79 3.69
CA VAL A 280 18.51 -14.43 3.42
C VAL A 280 19.60 -13.37 3.63
N GLU A 281 20.46 -13.51 4.63
CA GLU A 281 21.63 -12.64 4.84
C GLU A 281 22.64 -12.73 3.68
N PHE A 282 22.97 -13.95 3.23
CA PHE A 282 23.88 -14.19 2.12
C PHE A 282 23.32 -13.67 0.80
N LEU A 283 22.04 -13.91 0.50
CA LEU A 283 21.36 -13.35 -0.66
C LEU A 283 21.35 -11.81 -0.63
N SER A 284 21.10 -11.20 0.54
CA SER A 284 21.10 -9.74 0.70
C SER A 284 22.47 -9.13 0.36
N ALA A 285 23.55 -9.74 0.84
CA ALA A 285 24.92 -9.30 0.54
C ALA A 285 25.38 -9.62 -0.89
N ALA A 286 24.92 -10.74 -1.46
CA ALA A 286 25.24 -11.15 -2.82
C ALA A 286 24.52 -10.27 -3.86
N MET A 287 23.20 -10.15 -3.74
CA MET A 287 22.34 -9.43 -4.68
C MET A 287 22.33 -7.91 -4.45
N LEU A 288 22.99 -7.42 -3.39
CA LEU A 288 22.91 -6.02 -2.92
C LEU A 288 21.45 -5.53 -2.85
N LEU A 289 20.63 -6.30 -2.14
CA LEU A 289 19.23 -6.00 -1.85
C LEU A 289 18.99 -6.08 -0.34
N ASP A 290 18.18 -5.19 0.20
CA ASP A 290 17.78 -5.24 1.60
C ASP A 290 17.00 -6.54 1.89
N GLN A 291 17.19 -7.12 3.09
CA GLN A 291 16.49 -8.36 3.47
C GLN A 291 14.96 -8.21 3.36
N ASP A 292 14.42 -7.06 3.79
CA ASP A 292 13.00 -6.70 3.63
C ASP A 292 12.53 -6.74 2.17
N THR A 293 13.39 -6.40 1.21
CA THR A 293 13.08 -6.42 -0.24
C THR A 293 13.01 -7.86 -0.76
N ILE A 294 13.92 -8.73 -0.32
CA ILE A 294 13.91 -10.16 -0.64
C ILE A 294 12.68 -10.84 -0.01
N LEU A 295 12.44 -10.60 1.28
CA LEU A 295 11.29 -11.15 2.01
C LEU A 295 9.95 -10.68 1.44
N ALA A 296 9.82 -9.41 1.06
CA ALA A 296 8.60 -8.90 0.41
C ALA A 296 8.35 -9.57 -0.96
N ALA A 297 9.40 -9.87 -1.73
CA ALA A 297 9.27 -10.62 -2.99
C ALA A 297 8.82 -12.07 -2.74
N MET A 298 9.45 -12.76 -1.79
CA MET A 298 9.09 -14.13 -1.40
C MET A 298 7.66 -14.22 -0.85
N ALA A 299 7.27 -13.32 0.05
CA ALA A 299 5.92 -13.24 0.58
C ALA A 299 4.89 -12.96 -0.53
N SER A 300 5.25 -12.13 -1.52
CA SER A 300 4.36 -11.83 -2.66
C SER A 300 4.13 -13.05 -3.56
N GLN A 301 5.15 -13.88 -3.81
CA GLN A 301 4.96 -15.12 -4.58
C GLN A 301 4.19 -16.17 -3.76
N ALA A 302 4.63 -16.44 -2.51
CA ALA A 302 4.03 -17.48 -1.68
C ALA A 302 2.56 -17.24 -1.28
N THR A 303 2.07 -16.00 -1.36
CA THR A 303 0.68 -15.65 -0.96
C THR A 303 -0.16 -15.02 -2.07
N GLY A 304 0.45 -14.61 -3.18
CA GLY A 304 -0.19 -13.75 -4.20
C GLY A 304 -0.55 -12.32 -3.71
N ARG A 305 -0.28 -11.97 -2.45
CA ARG A 305 -0.52 -10.63 -1.87
C ARG A 305 0.69 -9.75 -2.13
N PHE A 306 0.56 -8.76 -3.01
CA PHE A 306 1.70 -7.94 -3.42
C PHE A 306 2.17 -7.00 -2.29
N GLU A 307 3.37 -7.25 -1.76
CA GLU A 307 4.05 -6.34 -0.84
C GLU A 307 5.09 -5.47 -1.54
N MET A 308 5.26 -4.26 -1.02
CA MET A 308 6.36 -3.35 -1.36
C MET A 308 7.15 -3.03 -0.08
N THR A 309 8.42 -2.66 -0.20
CA THR A 309 9.18 -1.99 0.87
C THR A 309 8.96 -0.47 0.85
N GLU A 310 9.34 0.24 1.92
CA GLU A 310 9.22 1.72 1.96
C GLU A 310 10.07 2.39 0.88
N ALA A 311 11.27 1.87 0.62
CA ALA A 311 12.12 2.33 -0.48
C ALA A 311 11.47 2.11 -1.85
N MET A 312 10.90 0.93 -2.10
CA MET A 312 10.25 0.60 -3.37
C MET A 312 8.99 1.45 -3.60
N ALA A 313 8.15 1.62 -2.57
CA ALA A 313 6.97 2.47 -2.65
C ALA A 313 7.34 3.95 -2.87
N THR A 314 8.40 4.42 -2.22
CA THR A 314 8.91 5.79 -2.41
C THR A 314 9.42 5.98 -3.84
N ALA A 315 10.16 5.01 -4.40
CA ALA A 315 10.65 5.05 -5.77
C ALA A 315 9.51 5.04 -6.81
N VAL A 316 8.47 4.21 -6.62
CA VAL A 316 7.25 4.24 -7.47
C VAL A 316 6.53 5.58 -7.34
N ALA A 317 6.31 6.10 -6.14
CA ALA A 317 5.64 7.38 -5.93
C ALA A 317 6.40 8.55 -6.58
N GLN A 318 7.74 8.55 -6.49
CA GLN A 318 8.59 9.59 -7.10
C GLN A 318 8.66 9.48 -8.62
N ARG A 319 8.84 8.27 -9.19
CA ARG A 319 9.12 8.09 -10.63
C ARG A 319 7.88 7.89 -11.49
N ALA A 320 6.93 7.07 -11.03
CA ALA A 320 5.71 6.77 -11.78
C ALA A 320 4.61 7.82 -11.55
N PHE A 321 4.48 8.31 -10.31
CA PHE A 321 3.44 9.28 -9.92
C PHE A 321 3.94 10.72 -9.74
N LEU A 322 5.24 10.97 -10.00
CA LEU A 322 5.88 12.29 -9.94
C LEU A 322 5.66 13.02 -8.60
N LYS A 323 5.52 12.28 -7.49
CA LYS A 323 5.32 12.84 -6.15
C LYS A 323 6.66 13.28 -5.56
N ILE A 324 6.76 14.57 -5.23
CA ILE A 324 7.97 15.18 -4.68
C ILE A 324 7.68 15.69 -3.26
N GLY A 325 8.47 15.23 -2.30
CA GLY A 325 8.42 15.72 -0.91
C GLY A 325 8.73 17.21 -0.83
N LYS A 326 7.91 17.97 -0.10
CA LYS A 326 8.12 19.41 0.15
C LYS A 326 8.42 19.64 1.63
N GLY A 327 9.55 20.29 1.91
CA GLY A 327 10.03 20.52 3.28
C GLY A 327 10.23 19.21 4.04
N ASP A 328 9.62 19.10 5.22
CA ASP A 328 9.67 17.89 6.07
C ASP A 328 8.65 16.79 5.68
N THR A 329 7.94 16.93 4.54
CA THR A 329 6.87 15.99 4.15
C THR A 329 7.43 14.79 3.39
N HIS A 330 7.31 13.59 3.96
CA HIS A 330 7.69 12.34 3.29
C HIS A 330 6.81 12.08 2.05
N VAL A 331 7.38 11.49 1.00
CA VAL A 331 6.69 11.31 -0.30
C VAL A 331 5.43 10.47 -0.14
N LEU A 332 5.47 9.40 0.65
CA LEU A 332 4.33 8.50 0.87
C LEU A 332 3.17 9.12 1.66
N ALA A 333 3.38 10.29 2.27
CA ALA A 333 2.30 11.08 2.88
C ALA A 333 1.55 11.97 1.86
N ILE A 334 2.00 12.03 0.60
CA ILE A 334 1.36 12.82 -0.46
C ILE A 334 0.29 11.94 -1.15
N PRO A 335 -0.99 12.35 -1.17
CA PRO A 335 -2.04 11.54 -1.76
C PRO A 335 -1.90 11.41 -3.29
N ILE A 336 -2.12 10.20 -3.78
CA ILE A 336 -2.29 9.85 -5.19
C ILE A 336 -3.78 9.89 -5.51
N LYS A 337 -4.19 10.78 -6.41
CA LYS A 337 -5.57 10.99 -6.88
C LYS A 337 -5.78 10.34 -8.25
N SER A 338 -7.04 10.23 -8.69
CA SER A 338 -7.38 9.67 -10.01
C SER A 338 -6.62 10.32 -11.17
N ASN A 339 -6.39 11.64 -11.13
CA ASN A 339 -5.63 12.34 -12.18
C ASN A 339 -4.13 11.95 -12.20
N ASP A 340 -3.55 11.63 -11.05
CA ASP A 340 -2.16 11.14 -10.98
C ASP A 340 -2.07 9.72 -11.56
N PHE A 341 -3.03 8.87 -11.23
CA PHE A 341 -3.12 7.50 -11.77
C PHE A 341 -3.35 7.48 -13.29
N SER A 342 -4.26 8.31 -13.80
CA SER A 342 -4.49 8.44 -15.25
C SER A 342 -3.25 8.96 -15.99
N ARG A 343 -2.49 9.89 -15.40
CA ARG A 343 -1.22 10.37 -15.95
C ARG A 343 -0.17 9.28 -15.98
N MET A 344 0.02 8.56 -14.86
CA MET A 344 0.95 7.44 -14.76
C MET A 344 0.65 6.37 -15.83
N CYS A 345 -0.61 5.94 -15.95
CA CYS A 345 -1.00 4.95 -16.97
C CYS A 345 -0.70 5.42 -18.40
N PHE A 346 -0.89 6.72 -18.68
CA PHE A 346 -0.56 7.32 -19.98
C PHE A 346 0.96 7.37 -20.22
N THR A 347 1.75 7.89 -19.27
CA THR A 347 3.21 8.02 -19.42
C THR A 347 3.93 6.68 -19.48
N SER A 348 3.36 5.65 -18.86
CA SER A 348 3.88 4.28 -18.89
C SER A 348 3.31 3.43 -20.03
N ASN A 349 2.66 4.04 -21.03
CA ASN A 349 2.13 3.34 -22.21
C ASN A 349 1.19 2.16 -21.89
N LEU A 350 0.45 2.23 -20.78
CA LEU A 350 -0.53 1.21 -20.39
C LEU A 350 -1.91 1.39 -21.06
N ILE A 351 -2.07 2.42 -21.90
CA ILE A 351 -3.34 2.78 -22.54
C ILE A 351 -3.37 2.30 -23.99
N ASP A 352 -4.36 1.48 -24.32
CA ASP A 352 -4.52 0.85 -25.63
C ASP A 352 -5.99 0.88 -26.06
N LYS A 353 -6.25 1.41 -27.26
CA LYS A 353 -7.60 1.48 -27.84
C LYS A 353 -8.10 0.10 -28.30
N SER A 354 -7.20 -0.82 -28.65
CA SER A 354 -7.53 -2.18 -29.09
C SER A 354 -7.82 -3.15 -27.94
N ARG A 355 -7.42 -2.80 -26.71
CA ARG A 355 -7.45 -3.67 -25.51
C ARG A 355 -6.69 -5.00 -25.67
N THR A 356 -5.77 -5.09 -26.62
CA THR A 356 -4.98 -6.31 -26.85
C THR A 356 -3.72 -6.36 -26.00
N ARG A 357 -3.14 -5.19 -25.69
CA ARG A 357 -1.94 -5.06 -24.87
C ARG A 357 -2.19 -4.20 -23.63
N GLY A 358 -3.04 -3.17 -23.71
CA GLY A 358 -3.30 -2.25 -22.59
C GLY A 358 -4.77 -2.03 -22.24
N LEU A 359 -5.03 -1.04 -21.39
CA LEU A 359 -6.35 -0.65 -20.91
C LEU A 359 -7.01 0.39 -21.83
N ALA A 360 -8.33 0.31 -22.03
CA ALA A 360 -9.03 1.42 -22.66
C ALA A 360 -9.08 2.65 -21.72
N GLN A 361 -8.93 3.85 -22.30
CA GLN A 361 -8.91 5.13 -21.57
C GLN A 361 -10.02 5.27 -20.52
N GLY A 362 -11.25 4.83 -20.84
CA GLY A 362 -12.40 4.91 -19.94
C GLY A 362 -12.36 3.93 -18.75
N GLN A 363 -11.60 2.83 -18.84
CA GLN A 363 -11.45 1.88 -17.73
C GLN A 363 -10.57 2.43 -16.60
N ILE A 364 -9.60 3.29 -16.91
CA ILE A 364 -8.58 3.75 -15.95
C ILE A 364 -9.22 4.49 -14.76
N ALA A 365 -10.20 5.36 -15.03
CA ALA A 365 -10.96 6.03 -13.98
C ALA A 365 -11.80 5.05 -13.14
N LEU A 366 -12.41 4.05 -13.79
CA LEU A 366 -13.20 3.00 -13.12
C LEU A 366 -12.35 2.12 -12.21
N ILE A 367 -11.15 1.72 -12.65
CA ILE A 367 -10.19 0.93 -11.86
C ILE A 367 -9.78 1.70 -10.60
N PHE A 368 -9.44 2.98 -10.73
CA PHE A 368 -9.10 3.82 -9.59
C PHE A 368 -10.30 3.98 -8.63
N GLN A 369 -11.49 4.30 -9.14
CA GLN A 369 -12.70 4.46 -8.34
C GLN A 369 -13.12 3.17 -7.62
N ALA A 370 -13.08 2.03 -8.31
CA ALA A 370 -13.37 0.72 -7.73
C ALA A 370 -12.35 0.34 -6.64
N THR A 371 -11.05 0.56 -6.91
CA THR A 371 -9.98 0.30 -5.94
C THR A 371 -10.15 1.14 -4.68
N ILE A 372 -10.47 2.44 -4.82
CA ILE A 372 -10.75 3.33 -3.69
C ILE A 372 -12.00 2.89 -2.93
N LYS A 373 -13.11 2.61 -3.63
CA LYS A 373 -14.37 2.17 -3.04
C LYS A 373 -14.21 0.89 -2.20
N TYR A 374 -13.45 -0.09 -2.70
CA TYR A 374 -13.24 -1.37 -2.02
C TYR A 374 -11.96 -1.42 -1.19
N MET A 375 -11.23 -0.30 -1.04
CA MET A 375 -9.99 -0.21 -0.28
C MET A 375 -10.10 -0.75 1.17
N PRO A 376 -11.17 -0.45 1.96
CA PRO A 376 -11.32 -1.03 3.30
C PRO A 376 -11.42 -2.57 3.27
N ARG A 377 -12.12 -3.13 2.28
CA ARG A 377 -12.24 -4.59 2.08
C ARG A 377 -10.91 -5.20 1.67
N HIS A 378 -10.13 -4.56 0.79
CA HIS A 378 -8.81 -5.03 0.40
C HIS A 378 -7.83 -5.04 1.59
N LEU A 379 -7.80 -3.96 2.38
CA LEU A 379 -6.98 -3.86 3.60
C LEU A 379 -7.38 -4.92 4.64
N LEU A 380 -8.68 -5.12 4.86
CA LEU A 380 -9.16 -6.16 5.77
C LEU A 380 -8.79 -7.56 5.28
N ALA A 381 -8.98 -7.87 4.00
CA ALA A 381 -8.62 -9.18 3.43
C ALA A 381 -7.12 -9.48 3.56
N ARG A 382 -6.26 -8.48 3.31
CA ARG A 382 -4.81 -8.60 3.48
C ARG A 382 -4.39 -8.84 4.94
N GLU A 383 -4.96 -8.07 5.88
CA GLU A 383 -4.71 -8.26 7.30
C GLU A 383 -5.24 -9.62 7.79
N THR A 384 -6.41 -10.07 7.32
CA THR A 384 -6.95 -11.41 7.62
C THR A 384 -5.99 -12.51 7.18
N LEU A 385 -5.57 -12.53 5.90
CA LEU A 385 -4.63 -13.56 5.40
C LEU A 385 -3.31 -13.61 6.18
N ARG A 386 -2.87 -12.49 6.76
CA ARG A 386 -1.67 -12.40 7.60
C ARG A 386 -1.88 -12.84 9.06
N THR A 387 -3.12 -12.78 9.55
CA THR A 387 -3.47 -13.00 10.97
C THR A 387 -4.20 -14.32 11.23
N GLU A 388 -4.88 -14.88 10.22
CA GLU A 388 -5.70 -16.09 10.27
C GLU A 388 -4.87 -17.31 10.71
N SER A 389 -3.74 -17.53 10.06
CA SER A 389 -2.74 -18.57 10.40
C SER A 389 -2.17 -18.45 11.82
N ARG A 390 -2.28 -17.26 12.44
CA ARG A 390 -1.68 -16.92 13.74
C ARG A 390 -2.73 -16.78 14.85
N GLY A 391 -4.02 -17.02 14.55
CA GLY A 391 -5.14 -16.79 15.48
C GLY A 391 -5.31 -15.34 15.93
N LEU A 392 -4.67 -14.39 15.24
CA LEU A 392 -4.72 -12.98 15.58
C LEU A 392 -5.98 -12.32 14.98
N LYS A 393 -6.47 -11.25 15.60
CA LYS A 393 -7.60 -10.48 15.06
C LYS A 393 -7.10 -9.36 14.16
N PRO A 394 -7.70 -9.16 12.96
CA PRO A 394 -7.37 -8.04 12.09
C PRO A 394 -7.49 -6.69 12.79
N ARG A 395 -6.54 -5.79 12.52
CA ARG A 395 -6.57 -4.40 13.00
C ARG A 395 -7.73 -3.63 12.38
N LYS A 396 -8.63 -3.09 13.23
CA LYS A 396 -9.62 -2.08 12.82
C LYS A 396 -8.90 -0.77 12.43
N ARG A 397 -9.16 -0.25 11.23
CA ARG A 397 -8.60 1.02 10.71
C ARG A 397 -9.74 1.95 10.26
N LYS A 398 -9.67 3.26 10.55
CA LYS A 398 -10.69 4.28 10.16
C LYS A 398 -10.36 4.86 8.78
N HIS A 399 -11.31 4.85 7.84
CA HIS A 399 -10.99 5.01 6.42
C HIS A 399 -12.07 5.72 5.57
N ASN A 400 -11.95 7.05 5.44
CA ASN A 400 -12.62 7.81 4.39
C ASN A 400 -11.62 7.97 3.24
N HIS A 401 -11.89 7.42 2.06
CA HIS A 401 -10.92 7.34 0.96
C HIS A 401 -11.43 8.01 -0.32
N ILE A 402 -10.72 9.08 -0.72
CA ILE A 402 -10.86 9.75 -2.03
C ILE A 402 -9.53 9.63 -2.83
N SER A 403 -8.46 9.16 -2.17
CA SER A 403 -7.10 9.07 -2.69
C SER A 403 -6.33 7.95 -2.03
N VAL A 404 -5.35 7.40 -2.76
CA VAL A 404 -4.38 6.42 -2.25
C VAL A 404 -3.30 7.14 -1.45
N LEU A 405 -3.01 6.66 -0.25
CA LEU A 405 -2.01 7.21 0.66
C LEU A 405 -1.22 6.08 1.33
N GLY A 406 0.10 6.25 1.42
CA GLY A 406 0.98 5.24 2.00
C GLY A 406 1.30 4.06 1.08
N ARG A 407 2.20 3.21 1.56
CA ARG A 407 2.74 2.03 0.87
C ARG A 407 1.69 0.94 0.68
N THR A 408 0.89 0.69 1.70
CA THR A 408 -0.08 -0.40 1.69
C THR A 408 -1.16 -0.16 0.63
N GLN A 409 -1.74 1.04 0.59
CA GLN A 409 -2.75 1.39 -0.39
C GLN A 409 -2.18 1.49 -1.81
N LEU A 410 -0.92 1.94 -1.95
CA LEU A 410 -0.23 1.96 -3.23
C LEU A 410 -0.01 0.55 -3.78
N SER A 411 0.41 -0.40 -2.94
CA SER A 411 0.55 -1.80 -3.37
C SER A 411 -0.79 -2.42 -3.76
N ILE A 412 -1.90 -2.12 -3.04
CA ILE A 412 -3.26 -2.51 -3.48
C ILE A 412 -3.60 -1.88 -4.84
N LEU A 413 -3.29 -0.61 -5.07
CA LEU A 413 -3.56 0.07 -6.35
C LEU A 413 -2.81 -0.56 -7.52
N ILE A 414 -1.53 -0.91 -7.34
CA ILE A 414 -0.76 -1.58 -8.39
C ILE A 414 -1.24 -3.04 -8.60
N GLU A 415 -1.63 -3.74 -7.53
CA GLU A 415 -2.22 -5.08 -7.62
C GLU A 415 -3.57 -5.09 -8.37
N SER A 416 -4.45 -4.12 -8.09
CA SER A 416 -5.71 -3.93 -8.82
C SER A 416 -5.47 -3.55 -10.29
N LEU A 417 -4.51 -2.65 -10.57
CA LEU A 417 -4.13 -2.31 -11.94
C LEU A 417 -3.60 -3.54 -12.70
N PHE A 418 -2.76 -4.36 -12.06
CA PHE A 418 -2.22 -5.58 -12.66
C PHE A 418 -3.32 -6.59 -13.04
N LYS A 419 -4.30 -6.79 -12.16
CA LYS A 419 -5.44 -7.71 -12.39
C LYS A 419 -6.32 -7.32 -13.58
N GLU A 420 -6.34 -6.05 -13.95
CA GLU A 420 -7.15 -5.52 -15.04
C GLU A 420 -6.39 -5.46 -16.38
N LEU A 421 -5.06 -5.62 -16.38
CA LEU A 421 -4.26 -5.62 -17.61
C LEU A 421 -4.48 -6.93 -18.40
N PRO A 422 -4.89 -6.85 -19.69
CA PRO A 422 -5.24 -8.04 -20.46
C PRO A 422 -4.06 -8.98 -20.63
N GLY A 423 -4.21 -10.23 -20.18
CA GLY A 423 -3.25 -11.32 -20.39
C GLY A 423 -1.81 -11.01 -19.99
N GLY A 424 -1.59 -10.15 -18.99
CA GLY A 424 -0.25 -9.73 -18.58
C GLY A 424 0.56 -9.04 -19.69
N PHE A 425 -0.09 -8.29 -20.59
CA PHE A 425 0.55 -7.59 -21.73
C PHE A 425 1.31 -8.58 -22.64
N GLY A 426 0.69 -9.73 -22.96
CA GLY A 426 1.34 -10.79 -23.75
C GLY A 426 2.50 -11.48 -23.03
N GLY A 427 2.48 -11.51 -21.69
CA GLY A 427 3.55 -12.04 -20.86
C GLY A 427 4.62 -11.04 -20.42
N LEU A 428 4.52 -9.76 -20.83
CA LEU A 428 5.45 -8.69 -20.41
C LEU A 428 5.39 -8.44 -18.89
N TYR A 429 4.21 -8.57 -18.28
CA TYR A 429 4.01 -8.39 -16.84
C TYR A 429 3.61 -9.72 -16.20
N LYS A 430 4.59 -10.37 -15.54
CA LYS A 430 4.38 -11.65 -14.85
C LYS A 430 3.64 -11.50 -13.51
N CYS A 431 3.83 -10.38 -12.81
CA CYS A 431 3.22 -10.10 -11.51
C CYS A 431 3.22 -8.58 -11.20
N PRO A 432 2.51 -8.12 -10.15
CA PRO A 432 2.51 -6.71 -9.73
C PRO A 432 3.89 -6.15 -9.33
N PHE A 433 4.81 -7.01 -8.87
CA PHE A 433 6.19 -6.65 -8.56
C PHE A 433 6.96 -6.24 -9.82
N TYR A 434 6.86 -7.05 -10.88
CA TYR A 434 7.44 -6.74 -12.19
C TYR A 434 6.82 -5.47 -12.80
N LEU A 435 5.50 -5.32 -12.72
CA LEU A 435 4.82 -4.09 -13.14
C LEU A 435 5.36 -2.86 -12.40
N SER A 436 5.59 -2.96 -11.09
CA SER A 436 6.16 -1.87 -10.31
C SER A 436 7.58 -1.49 -10.76
N MET A 437 8.41 -2.48 -11.13
CA MET A 437 9.74 -2.22 -11.71
C MET A 437 9.63 -1.50 -13.06
N TYR A 438 8.75 -1.97 -13.95
CA TYR A 438 8.47 -1.32 -15.23
C TYR A 438 8.04 0.15 -15.06
N LEU A 439 7.15 0.43 -14.11
CA LEU A 439 6.68 1.79 -13.82
C LEU A 439 7.79 2.73 -13.28
N MET A 440 8.87 2.19 -12.72
CA MET A 440 10.03 2.96 -12.24
C MET A 440 11.14 3.13 -13.29
N ASP A 441 11.07 2.42 -14.41
CA ASP A 441 12.16 2.32 -15.39
C ASP A 441 11.95 3.27 -16.58
N PRO A 442 12.72 4.37 -16.69
CA PRO A 442 12.56 5.34 -17.78
C PRO A 442 12.89 4.75 -19.16
N ARG A 443 13.58 3.60 -19.24
CA ARG A 443 13.88 2.94 -20.52
C ARG A 443 12.71 2.12 -21.05
N ALA A 444 11.81 1.68 -20.18
CA ALA A 444 10.74 0.75 -20.53
C ALA A 444 9.68 1.37 -21.45
N CYS A 445 9.54 2.70 -21.42
CA CYS A 445 8.68 3.47 -22.32
C CYS A 445 9.04 3.32 -23.82
N HIS A 446 10.30 2.99 -24.16
CA HIS A 446 10.79 2.91 -25.54
C HIS A 446 10.62 1.53 -26.21
N LEU A 447 10.33 0.48 -25.44
CA LEU A 447 10.20 -0.89 -25.97
C LEU A 447 8.91 -1.11 -26.78
N ASN A 448 7.89 -0.26 -26.59
CA ASN A 448 6.61 -0.33 -27.31
C ASN A 448 6.56 0.52 -28.60
N THR A 449 7.63 1.22 -28.98
CA THR A 449 7.70 2.03 -30.21
C THR A 449 8.42 1.33 -31.38
N ALA A 450 8.80 0.05 -31.22
CA ALA A 450 9.65 -0.69 -32.17
C ALA A 450 9.07 -2.05 -32.60
N ALA A 451 7.73 -2.17 -32.64
CA ALA A 451 7.00 -3.36 -33.12
C ALA A 451 5.77 -2.96 -33.95
#